data_AF-A0A7R7BAD2-F1
#
_entry.id   AF-A0A7R7BAD2-F1
#
_cell.length_a   1.000
_cell.length_b   1.000
_cell.length_c   1.000
_cell.angle_alpha   90.00
_cell.angle_beta   90.00
_cell.angle_gamma   90.00
#
_symmetry.space_group_name_H-M   'P 1'
#
loop_
_entity.id
_entity.type
_entity.pdbx_description
1 polymer ?
#
loop_
_entity_poly.entity_id
_entity_poly.type
_entity_poly.pdbx_seq_one_letter_code
_entity_poly.pdbx_strand_id
1 'polypeptide(L)'
;MGSRLGSRALRNGHIDVMLATQQRIGEETMTDRIAKTLTDPTATRRVVVLEIRGGLFRWKEEELIPADPENGFPLPEWRGWRVSGLFALGQEAEHEARMTVAWLREAG
;
A
#
# COMPACT_ATOMS: atom_id res chain seq x y z
N MET A 1 -6.68 49.11 -20.41
CA MET A 1 -5.34 48.77 -19.90
C MET A 1 -5.46 47.46 -19.15
N GLY A 2 -4.80 46.41 -19.62
CA GLY A 2 -4.89 45.07 -19.05
C GLY A 2 -3.89 44.15 -19.75
N SER A 3 -2.67 44.14 -19.23
CA SER A 3 -1.55 43.31 -19.68
C SER A 3 -1.88 41.82 -19.59
N ARG A 4 -1.62 41.05 -20.64
CA ARG A 4 -1.43 39.60 -20.54
C ARG A 4 -0.08 39.25 -21.13
N LEU A 5 0.91 39.22 -20.24
CA LEU A 5 2.18 38.53 -20.45
C LEU A 5 1.88 37.05 -20.65
N GLY A 6 2.28 36.54 -21.81
CA GLY A 6 2.34 35.11 -22.06
C GLY A 6 3.47 34.51 -21.26
N SER A 7 3.11 33.65 -20.30
CA SER A 7 4.06 32.78 -19.61
C SER A 7 3.96 31.39 -20.19
N ARG A 8 4.92 31.11 -21.07
CA ARG A 8 5.27 29.82 -21.64
C ARG A 8 5.68 28.90 -20.48
N ALA A 9 4.79 28.01 -20.05
CA ALA A 9 5.11 26.97 -19.07
C ALA A 9 5.61 25.72 -19.82
N LEU A 10 6.78 25.28 -19.37
CA LEU A 10 7.62 24.26 -19.96
C LEU A 10 6.99 22.87 -19.83
N ARG A 11 7.25 22.04 -20.85
CA ARG A 11 7.14 20.59 -20.79
C ARG A 11 7.84 20.08 -19.53
N ASN A 12 7.11 19.34 -18.70
CA ASN A 12 7.68 18.29 -17.87
C ASN A 12 6.77 17.06 -18.03
N GLY A 13 7.26 16.10 -18.80
CA GLY A 13 6.78 14.72 -18.73
C GLY A 13 7.28 14.08 -17.44
N HIS A 14 6.67 12.94 -17.08
CA HIS A 14 6.85 12.16 -15.84
C HIS A 14 6.08 12.70 -14.64
N ILE A 15 4.76 12.45 -14.56
CA ILE A 15 4.10 11.81 -13.41
C ILE A 15 2.76 11.27 -13.94
N ASP A 16 2.70 10.03 -14.45
CA ASP A 16 1.40 9.44 -14.83
C ASP A 16 1.45 7.90 -14.92
N VAL A 17 2.05 7.22 -13.95
CA VAL A 17 1.76 5.80 -13.71
C VAL A 17 1.97 5.52 -12.22
N MET A 18 0.90 5.57 -11.43
CA MET A 18 0.68 4.79 -10.18
C MET A 18 -0.53 5.38 -9.42
N LEU A 19 -1.66 5.55 -10.10
CA LEU A 19 -2.93 5.84 -9.41
C LEU A 19 -4.13 5.16 -10.12
N ALA A 20 -3.92 3.95 -10.61
CA ALA A 20 -4.96 3.14 -11.24
C ALA A 20 -5.05 1.76 -10.59
N THR A 21 -5.27 1.71 -9.27
CA THR A 21 -5.83 0.51 -8.60
C THR A 21 -6.71 0.93 -7.43
N GLN A 22 -7.52 1.96 -7.64
CA GLN A 22 -8.65 2.30 -6.78
C GLN A 22 -9.87 2.50 -7.68
N GLN A 23 -10.45 1.42 -8.22
CA GLN A 23 -11.87 1.44 -8.57
C GLN A 23 -12.44 0.06 -8.86
N ARG A 24 -13.61 -0.17 -8.24
CA ARG A 24 -14.53 -1.31 -8.29
C ARG A 24 -14.11 -2.55 -7.51
N ILE A 25 -14.55 -2.60 -6.26
CA ILE A 25 -15.76 -3.39 -5.96
C ILE A 25 -16.68 -2.50 -5.11
N GLY A 26 -17.86 -2.19 -5.64
CA GLY A 26 -18.94 -1.56 -4.91
C GLY A 26 -19.88 -2.66 -4.41
N GLU A 27 -19.69 -3.05 -3.17
CA GLU A 27 -20.77 -3.42 -2.24
C GLU A 27 -20.48 -2.59 -0.98
N GLU A 28 -21.52 -2.14 -0.30
CA GLU A 28 -21.42 -1.27 0.87
C GLU A 28 -20.86 -2.05 2.07
N THR A 29 -19.58 -2.41 2.00
CA THR A 29 -18.84 -3.19 2.99
C THR A 29 -17.77 -2.32 3.62
N MET A 30 -17.87 -2.13 4.94
CA MET A 30 -16.89 -1.44 5.81
C MET A 30 -15.46 -1.69 5.35
N THR A 31 -14.88 -0.71 4.65
CA THR A 31 -13.58 -0.87 4.01
C THR A 31 -12.51 -0.50 5.02
N ASP A 32 -11.69 -1.48 5.40
CA ASP A 32 -10.45 -1.22 6.12
C ASP A 32 -9.66 -0.13 5.38
N ARG A 33 -9.29 0.93 6.10
CA ARG A 33 -8.52 2.02 5.53
C ARG A 33 -7.03 1.72 5.70
N ILE A 34 -6.27 1.79 4.62
CA ILE A 34 -4.80 1.75 4.73
C ILE A 34 -4.32 3.01 5.45
N ALA A 35 -3.81 2.83 6.66
CA ALA A 35 -3.17 3.88 7.43
C ALA A 35 -1.69 4.02 7.06
N LYS A 36 -1.01 2.90 6.78
CA LYS A 36 0.41 2.89 6.41
C LYS A 36 0.79 1.64 5.62
N THR A 37 1.86 1.74 4.84
CA THR A 37 2.52 0.60 4.22
C THR A 37 4.02 0.70 4.46
N LEU A 38 4.63 -0.39 4.89
CA LEU A 38 6.06 -0.55 5.11
C LEU A 38 6.55 -1.65 4.17
N THR A 39 7.43 -1.31 3.24
CA THR A 39 7.97 -2.28 2.27
C THR A 39 9.40 -2.67 2.66
N ASP A 40 9.76 -3.93 2.42
CA ASP A 40 11.14 -4.38 2.58
C ASP A 40 12.06 -3.76 1.48
N PRO A 41 13.40 -3.81 1.64
CA PRO A 41 14.34 -3.23 0.68
C PRO A 41 14.28 -3.84 -0.74
N THR A 42 13.90 -5.11 -0.85
CA THR A 42 13.79 -5.83 -2.13
C THR A 42 12.44 -5.63 -2.82
N ALA A 43 11.49 -4.97 -2.16
CA ALA A 43 10.12 -4.77 -2.62
C ALA A 43 9.35 -6.07 -2.96
N THR A 44 9.73 -7.18 -2.33
CA THR A 44 9.06 -8.48 -2.47
C THR A 44 8.08 -8.74 -1.34
N ARG A 45 8.20 -8.03 -0.22
CA ARG A 45 7.34 -8.12 0.96
C ARG A 45 6.95 -6.74 1.47
N ARG A 46 5.73 -6.63 1.99
CA ARG A 46 5.26 -5.41 2.66
C ARG A 46 4.38 -5.75 3.84
N VAL A 47 4.38 -4.86 4.82
CA VAL A 47 3.41 -4.87 5.91
C VAL A 47 2.50 -3.65 5.76
N VAL A 48 1.19 -3.90 5.72
CA VAL A 48 0.14 -2.89 5.59
C VAL A 48 -0.53 -2.72 6.95
N VAL A 49 -0.52 -1.50 7.49
CA VAL A 49 -1.30 -1.13 8.67
C VAL A 49 -2.65 -0.63 8.21
N LEU A 50 -3.69 -1.27 8.73
CA LEU A 50 -5.09 -1.03 8.40
C LEU A 50 -5.78 -0.44 9.63
N GLU A 51 -6.47 0.67 9.47
CA GLU A 51 -7.49 1.16 10.39
C GLU A 51 -8.81 0.47 10.06
N ILE A 52 -9.34 -0.28 11.02
CA ILE A 52 -10.63 -0.97 10.90
C ILE A 52 -11.71 -0.17 11.62
N ARG A 53 -12.99 -0.51 11.39
CA ARG A 53 -14.10 0.20 12.04
C ARG A 53 -14.00 0.18 13.56
N GLY A 54 -14.25 1.33 14.19
CA GLY A 54 -14.21 1.49 15.65
C GLY A 54 -12.88 2.05 16.17
N GLY A 55 -12.00 2.54 15.29
CA GLY A 55 -10.71 3.11 15.69
C GLY A 55 -9.69 2.05 16.12
N LEU A 56 -9.95 0.79 15.78
CA LEU A 56 -8.99 -0.29 15.96
C LEU A 56 -8.07 -0.36 14.75
N PHE A 57 -6.87 -0.89 14.98
CA PHE A 57 -5.86 -1.05 13.96
C PHE A 57 -5.43 -2.50 13.89
N ARG A 58 -4.98 -2.95 12.73
CA ARG A 58 -4.32 -4.24 12.54
C ARG A 58 -3.21 -4.08 11.52
N TRP A 59 -2.29 -5.03 11.47
CA TRP A 59 -1.35 -5.09 10.35
C TRP A 59 -1.45 -6.43 9.62
N LYS A 60 -1.12 -6.40 8.34
CA LYS A 60 -1.16 -7.54 7.43
C LYS A 60 0.14 -7.61 6.65
N GLU A 61 0.74 -8.77 6.60
CA GLU A 61 1.88 -9.03 5.72
C GLU A 61 1.39 -9.50 4.36
N GLU A 62 1.97 -8.90 3.32
CA GLU A 62 1.71 -9.24 1.93
C GLU A 62 3.03 -9.51 1.20
N GLU A 63 3.00 -10.53 0.35
CA GLU A 63 4.09 -10.87 -0.55
C GLU A 63 3.71 -10.49 -1.97
N LEU A 64 4.68 -10.02 -2.74
CA LEU A 64 4.52 -9.76 -4.15
C LEU A 64 4.67 -11.07 -4.92
N ILE A 65 3.55 -11.55 -5.43
CA ILE A 65 3.53 -12.69 -6.34
C ILE A 65 3.91 -12.15 -7.74
N PRO A 66 4.97 -12.68 -8.37
CA PRO A 66 5.35 -12.29 -9.73
C PRO A 66 4.22 -12.52 -10.74
N ALA A 67 4.29 -11.82 -11.86
CA ALA A 67 3.40 -12.10 -12.99
C ALA A 67 3.66 -13.52 -13.50
N ASP A 68 2.59 -14.25 -13.73
CA ASP A 68 2.54 -15.56 -14.37
C ASP A 68 1.41 -15.57 -15.42
N PRO A 69 1.68 -15.03 -16.63
CA PRO A 69 0.69 -14.96 -17.69
C PRO A 69 0.17 -16.34 -18.11
N GLU A 70 0.99 -17.39 -17.98
CA GLU A 70 0.63 -18.76 -18.35
C GLU A 70 -0.42 -19.35 -17.40
N ASN A 71 -0.41 -18.94 -16.13
CA ASN A 71 -1.40 -19.33 -15.14
C ASN A 71 -2.49 -18.27 -14.88
N GLY A 72 -2.64 -17.28 -15.76
CA GLY A 72 -3.73 -16.29 -15.69
C GLY A 72 -3.46 -15.10 -14.75
N PHE A 73 -2.21 -14.88 -14.35
CA PHE A 73 -1.78 -13.75 -13.54
C PHE A 73 -0.88 -12.81 -14.36
N PRO A 74 -1.43 -12.01 -15.30
CA PRO A 74 -0.64 -11.24 -16.25
C PRO A 74 0.17 -10.10 -15.63
N LEU A 75 -0.11 -9.75 -14.38
CA LEU A 75 0.54 -8.67 -13.63
C LEU A 75 0.92 -9.16 -12.23
N PRO A 76 1.99 -8.61 -11.62
CA PRO A 76 2.32 -8.91 -10.24
C PRO A 76 1.19 -8.51 -9.28
N GLU A 77 0.95 -9.32 -8.27
CA GLU A 77 -0.13 -9.12 -7.30
C GLU A 77 0.40 -9.18 -5.86
N TRP A 78 -0.05 -8.26 -5.02
CA TRP A 78 0.20 -8.34 -3.58
C TRP A 78 -0.80 -9.25 -2.92
N ARG A 79 -0.35 -10.34 -2.32
CA ARG A 79 -1.21 -11.28 -1.61
C ARG A 79 -0.89 -11.36 -0.14
N GLY A 80 -1.97 -11.30 0.64
CA GLY A 80 -1.93 -11.49 2.08
C GLY A 80 -1.69 -12.91 2.48
N TRP A 81 -0.75 -13.14 3.38
CA TRP A 81 -0.49 -14.47 3.90
C TRP A 81 -0.48 -14.52 5.44
N ARG A 82 -0.31 -13.36 6.12
CA ARG A 82 -0.39 -13.26 7.58
C ARG A 82 -1.11 -11.99 8.05
N VAL A 83 -1.94 -12.12 9.08
CA VAL A 83 -2.63 -10.99 9.75
C VAL A 83 -2.26 -11.04 11.23
N SER A 84 -2.12 -9.87 11.85
CA SER A 84 -1.83 -9.74 13.28
C SER A 84 -3.08 -9.52 14.12
N GLY A 85 -2.86 -9.28 15.42
CA GLY A 85 -3.92 -8.92 16.36
C GLY A 85 -4.54 -7.54 16.10
N LEU A 86 -5.56 -7.21 16.89
CA LEU A 86 -6.20 -5.89 16.89
C LEU A 86 -5.55 -4.99 17.94
N PHE A 87 -5.30 -3.74 17.58
CA PHE A 87 -4.67 -2.71 18.39
C PHE A 87 -5.63 -1.55 18.61
N ALA A 88 -5.61 -0.94 19.80
CA ALA A 88 -6.43 0.24 20.09
C ALA A 88 -5.82 1.53 19.52
N LEU A 89 -4.51 1.55 19.27
CA LEU A 89 -3.78 2.71 18.77
C LEU A 89 -3.00 2.38 17.50
N GLY A 90 -3.04 3.30 16.53
CA GLY A 90 -2.33 3.12 15.25
C GLY A 90 -0.82 3.06 15.40
N GLN A 91 -0.25 3.75 16.41
CA GLN A 91 1.19 3.71 16.68
C GLN A 91 1.66 2.35 17.20
N GLU A 92 0.83 1.64 17.97
CA GLU A 92 1.14 0.28 18.43
C GLU A 92 1.13 -0.70 17.26
N ALA A 93 0.09 -0.65 16.42
CA ALA A 93 0.02 -1.46 15.21
C ALA A 93 1.21 -1.18 14.27
N GLU A 94 1.62 0.08 14.16
CA GLU A 94 2.78 0.47 13.38
C GLU A 94 4.10 -0.04 14.00
N HIS A 95 4.27 0.04 15.32
CA HIS A 95 5.47 -0.45 16.00
C HIS A 95 5.65 -1.96 15.76
N GLU A 96 4.60 -2.74 15.98
CA GLU A 96 4.59 -4.18 15.71
C GLU A 96 4.87 -4.51 14.24
N ALA A 97 4.28 -3.73 13.32
CA ALA A 97 4.56 -3.87 11.90
C ALA A 97 6.04 -3.63 11.58
N ARG A 98 6.67 -2.61 12.18
CA ARG A 98 8.11 -2.33 12.00
C ARG A 98 8.99 -3.42 12.58
N MET A 99 8.67 -3.93 13.76
CA MET A 99 9.41 -5.05 14.37
C MET A 99 9.33 -6.30 13.51
N THR A 100 8.16 -6.58 12.92
CA THR A 100 7.98 -7.68 11.97
C THR A 100 8.85 -7.48 10.71
N VAL A 101 8.84 -6.28 10.12
CA VAL A 101 9.71 -5.97 8.97
C VAL A 101 11.19 -6.10 9.32
N ALA A 102 11.61 -5.68 10.52
CA ALA A 102 12.99 -5.82 10.97
C ALA A 102 13.39 -7.30 11.11
N TRP A 103 12.54 -8.13 11.72
CA TRP A 103 12.75 -9.57 11.81
C TRP A 103 12.84 -10.23 10.43
N LEU A 104 11.98 -9.85 9.48
CA LEU A 104 12.03 -10.36 8.10
C LEU A 104 13.34 -10.00 7.37
N ARG A 105 13.98 -8.88 7.72
CA ARG A 105 15.29 -8.49 7.17
C ARG A 105 16.45 -9.31 7.75
N GLU A 106 16.33 -9.75 8.99
CA GLU A 106 17.38 -10.56 9.65
C GLU A 106 17.26 -12.05 9.32
N ALA A 107 16.06 -12.52 8.97
CA ALA A 107 15.79 -13.92 8.64
C ALA A 107 16.07 -14.30 7.16
N GLY A 108 16.35 -13.32 6.30
CA GLY A 108 16.69 -13.53 4.88
C GLY A 108 18.19 -13.36 4.62
#